data_AF-A0A081A297-F1
#
_entry.id   AF-A0A081A297-F1
#
_cell.length_a   1.000
_cell.length_b   1.000
_cell.length_c   1.000
_cell.angle_alpha   90.00
_cell.angle_beta   90.00
_cell.angle_gamma   90.00
#
_symmetry.space_group_name_H-M   'P 1'
#
loop_
_entity.id
_entity.type
_entity.pdbx_description
1 polymer ?
#
loop_
_entity_poly.entity_id
_entity_poly.type
_entity_poly.pdbx_seq_one_letter_code
_entity_poly.pdbx_strand_id
1 'polypeptide(L)'
;MKFYVVALLVVVMLFASYHTASATREGKLKPADIPFRMFENTPTKRLLRTYKTGEEERGISVNIPGLEKISKAFTSSKTKELQGLLKADDSLGNAFKTLQLSKMPIGKDGFIETEMVVKFLSSRNFKVWSQHAAKLNKEDSYGAMITALTNVFGDKNVAIMVLLGKHSRSSSGVSKKLETALFNKWYTVDKYRTADDMFAKVLKANRDTIHGYAREKFIWGDYSKYITNRVMNY
;
A
#
# COMPACT_ATOMS: atom_id res chain seq x y z
N MET A 1 -27.35 18.85 -49.11
CA MET A 1 -28.27 18.48 -48.02
C MET A 1 -29.15 17.32 -48.46
N LYS A 2 -28.82 16.06 -48.14
CA LYS A 2 -29.75 14.92 -48.17
C LYS A 2 -29.32 13.87 -47.12
N PHE A 3 -30.00 13.96 -45.98
CA PHE A 3 -30.39 12.97 -44.98
C PHE A 3 -29.53 11.71 -44.72
N TYR A 4 -29.01 11.66 -43.50
CA TYR A 4 -28.73 10.44 -42.74
C TYR A 4 -30.03 9.65 -42.53
N VAL A 5 -30.00 8.34 -42.81
CA VAL A 5 -30.98 7.39 -42.26
C VAL A 5 -30.20 6.27 -41.58
N VAL A 6 -30.41 6.24 -40.27
CA VAL A 6 -29.99 5.26 -39.28
C VAL A 6 -30.60 3.90 -39.62
N ALA A 7 -29.81 2.83 -39.65
CA ALA A 7 -30.31 1.46 -39.59
C ALA A 7 -29.73 0.76 -38.36
N LEU A 8 -30.67 0.38 -37.50
CA LEU A 8 -30.51 -0.12 -36.14
C LEU A 8 -30.27 -1.64 -36.14
N LEU A 9 -29.51 -2.07 -35.14
CA LEU A 9 -29.14 -3.42 -34.69
C LEU A 9 -30.20 -4.53 -34.80
N VAL A 10 -29.75 -5.78 -35.05
CA VAL A 10 -30.21 -6.96 -34.29
C VAL A 10 -29.02 -7.89 -34.00
N VAL A 11 -28.76 -8.07 -32.70
CA VAL A 11 -27.81 -9.02 -32.11
C VAL A 11 -28.59 -10.29 -31.77
N VAL A 12 -28.10 -11.45 -32.18
CA VAL A 12 -28.57 -12.75 -31.67
C VAL A 12 -27.41 -13.38 -30.90
N MET A 13 -27.47 -13.34 -29.56
CA MET A 13 -26.64 -14.17 -28.70
C MET A 13 -27.49 -15.24 -28.04
N LEU A 14 -27.18 -16.50 -28.39
CA LEU A 14 -27.59 -17.70 -27.67
C LEU A 14 -26.70 -17.84 -26.42
N PHE A 15 -27.30 -17.83 -25.23
CA PHE A 15 -26.67 -18.42 -24.06
C PHE A 15 -27.62 -19.43 -23.43
N ALA A 16 -27.19 -20.69 -23.52
CA ALA A 16 -27.80 -21.84 -22.90
C ALA A 16 -27.79 -21.69 -21.37
N SER A 17 -28.97 -21.81 -20.78
CA SER A 17 -29.17 -21.94 -19.34
C SER A 17 -28.76 -23.33 -18.87
N TYR A 18 -27.69 -23.44 -18.08
CA TYR A 18 -27.44 -24.62 -17.27
C TYR A 18 -27.91 -24.39 -15.84
N HIS A 19 -28.98 -25.09 -15.49
CA HIS A 19 -29.39 -25.36 -14.11
C HIS A 19 -28.34 -26.26 -13.45
N THR A 20 -27.89 -25.93 -12.24
CA THR A 20 -27.45 -26.98 -11.31
C THR A 20 -27.88 -26.59 -9.91
N ALA A 21 -28.84 -27.36 -9.42
CA ALA A 21 -29.37 -27.30 -8.07
C ALA A 21 -28.27 -27.64 -7.05
N SER A 22 -28.11 -26.80 -6.03
CA SER A 22 -27.35 -27.16 -4.83
C SER A 22 -28.29 -27.92 -3.89
N ALA A 23 -28.19 -29.25 -3.91
CA ALA A 23 -28.86 -30.12 -2.95
C ALA A 23 -28.11 -30.11 -1.61
N THR A 24 -28.84 -29.76 -0.56
CA THR A 24 -28.48 -29.95 0.85
C THR A 24 -28.32 -31.44 1.16
N ARG A 25 -27.23 -31.82 1.82
CA ARG A 25 -27.17 -33.09 2.56
C ARG A 25 -26.59 -32.85 3.94
N GLU A 26 -27.46 -32.92 4.93
CA GLU A 26 -27.09 -33.17 6.31
C GLU A 26 -26.60 -34.61 6.48
N GLY A 27 -25.56 -34.79 7.28
CA GLY A 27 -25.11 -36.10 7.75
C GLY A 27 -24.74 -35.99 9.22
N LYS A 28 -25.65 -36.45 10.10
CA LYS A 28 -25.39 -36.72 11.52
C LYS A 28 -24.66 -38.07 11.69
N LEU A 29 -24.05 -38.22 12.87
CA LEU A 29 -23.49 -39.40 13.56
C LEU A 29 -21.95 -39.50 13.47
N LYS A 30 -21.16 -39.76 14.52
CA LYS A 30 -21.23 -39.74 16.01
C LYS A 30 -19.74 -39.92 16.48
N PRO A 31 -19.38 -39.64 17.73
CA PRO A 31 -17.99 -39.45 18.16
C PRO A 31 -17.25 -40.76 18.43
N ALA A 32 -15.94 -40.79 18.19
CA ALA A 32 -15.05 -41.87 18.60
C ALA A 32 -14.39 -41.53 19.95
N ASP A 33 -14.55 -42.46 20.89
CA ASP A 33 -14.00 -42.45 22.24
C ASP A 33 -12.47 -42.53 22.24
N ILE A 34 -11.80 -41.67 23.02
CA ILE A 34 -10.39 -41.84 23.41
C ILE A 34 -10.32 -41.85 24.93
N PRO A 35 -9.81 -42.92 25.56
CA PRO A 35 -9.81 -43.05 27.02
C PRO A 35 -8.79 -42.14 27.69
N PHE A 36 -9.25 -41.50 28.78
CA PHE A 36 -8.48 -40.78 29.77
C PHE A 36 -7.33 -41.63 30.36
N ARG A 37 -6.14 -41.05 30.49
CA ARG A 37 -5.17 -41.41 31.53
C ARG A 37 -4.89 -40.19 32.40
N MET A 38 -5.43 -40.27 33.61
CA MET A 38 -5.15 -39.43 34.77
C MET A 38 -3.78 -39.83 35.33
N PHE A 39 -2.88 -38.87 35.57
CA PHE A 39 -1.72 -39.06 36.44
C PHE A 39 -1.67 -37.93 37.47
N GLU A 40 -1.45 -38.35 38.71
CA GLU A 40 -1.65 -37.63 39.96
C GLU A 40 -0.74 -36.43 40.19
N ASN A 41 -1.28 -35.49 40.98
CA ASN A 41 -0.59 -34.37 41.59
C ASN A 41 0.40 -34.84 42.67
N THR A 42 1.65 -34.37 42.60
CA THR A 42 2.53 -34.28 43.79
C THR A 42 3.18 -32.89 43.85
N PRO A 43 3.19 -32.20 45.01
CA PRO A 43 3.69 -30.83 45.11
C PRO A 43 5.13 -30.79 45.66
N THR A 44 6.08 -30.26 44.88
CA THR A 44 7.43 -29.95 45.37
C THR A 44 7.57 -28.46 45.69
N LYS A 45 7.87 -28.16 46.95
CA LYS A 45 8.12 -26.82 47.50
C LYS A 45 9.56 -26.33 47.18
N ARG A 46 9.70 -24.99 47.11
CA ARG A 46 10.92 -24.14 47.28
C ARG A 46 11.89 -24.09 46.07
N LEU A 47 12.44 -22.94 45.65
CA LEU A 47 13.00 -21.82 46.43
C LEU A 47 12.79 -20.44 45.76
N LEU A 48 12.64 -19.41 46.60
CA LEU A 48 12.73 -17.98 46.26
C LEU A 48 14.16 -17.62 45.77
N ARG A 49 14.25 -16.82 44.70
CA ARG A 49 15.40 -15.95 44.42
C ARG A 49 14.91 -14.53 44.12
N THR A 50 15.55 -13.57 44.78
CA THR A 50 15.23 -12.14 44.84
C THR A 50 16.12 -11.30 43.88
N TYR A 51 15.53 -10.18 43.44
CA TYR A 51 16.02 -8.93 42.81
C TYR A 51 17.11 -8.92 41.72
N LYS A 52 16.78 -8.32 40.58
CA LYS A 52 17.37 -7.04 40.15
C LYS A 52 16.40 -6.25 39.27
N THR A 53 16.04 -5.06 39.76
CA THR A 53 15.60 -3.91 38.97
C THR A 53 16.66 -3.62 37.89
N GLY A 54 16.24 -3.48 36.65
CA GLY A 54 17.14 -3.30 35.52
C GLY A 54 16.37 -3.04 34.25
N GLU A 55 15.93 -1.79 34.13
CA GLU A 55 15.67 -1.10 32.88
C GLU A 55 14.40 -1.51 32.12
N GLU A 56 13.38 -0.70 32.35
CA GLU A 56 12.41 -0.30 31.34
C GLU A 56 13.13 0.11 30.04
N GLU A 57 13.51 -0.84 29.19
CA GLU A 57 13.52 -0.55 27.75
C GLU A 57 12.06 -0.41 27.36
N ARG A 58 11.57 0.82 27.50
CA ARG A 58 10.37 1.33 26.87
C ARG A 58 10.48 1.00 25.39
N GLY A 59 9.98 -0.17 25.01
CA GLY A 59 9.60 -0.46 23.65
C GLY A 59 8.62 0.61 23.27
N ILE A 60 9.09 1.64 22.57
CA ILE A 60 8.22 2.65 22.00
C ILE A 60 7.40 1.89 20.96
N SER A 61 6.26 1.34 21.39
CA SER A 61 5.17 0.97 20.52
C SER A 61 4.65 2.28 19.93
N VAL A 62 5.34 2.80 18.92
CA VAL A 62 4.76 3.85 18.10
C VAL A 62 3.62 3.16 17.37
N ASN A 63 2.42 3.26 17.93
CA ASN A 63 1.22 2.82 17.27
C ASN A 63 0.91 3.83 16.17
N ILE A 64 1.61 3.68 15.04
CA ILE A 64 1.37 4.48 13.84
C ILE A 64 0.14 3.85 13.16
N PRO A 65 -0.97 4.60 13.00
CA PRO A 65 -2.15 4.09 12.33
C PRO A 65 -1.82 3.42 10.98
N GLY A 66 -2.10 2.12 10.93
CA GLY A 66 -1.86 1.25 9.78
C GLY A 66 -0.41 0.71 9.60
N LEU A 67 0.47 0.83 10.57
CA LEU A 67 1.73 0.06 10.65
C LEU A 67 1.74 -0.91 11.85
N GLU A 68 0.57 -1.18 12.44
CA GLU A 68 0.44 -1.86 13.74
C GLU A 68 0.95 -3.32 13.72
N LYS A 69 0.92 -3.98 12.56
CA LYS A 69 1.48 -5.33 12.38
C LYS A 69 3.00 -5.39 12.19
N ILE A 70 3.69 -4.25 12.14
CA ILE A 70 5.11 -4.18 11.75
C ILE A 70 6.04 -4.15 12.98
N SER A 71 5.52 -3.91 14.19
CA SER A 71 6.33 -3.73 15.41
C SER A 71 7.21 -4.94 15.76
N LYS A 72 6.73 -6.18 15.62
CA LYS A 72 7.50 -7.38 15.98
C LYS A 72 8.59 -7.77 14.97
N ALA A 73 8.44 -7.40 13.69
CA ALA A 73 9.43 -7.70 12.65
C ALA A 73 10.58 -6.67 12.59
N PHE A 74 10.55 -5.65 13.44
CA PHE A 74 11.37 -4.45 13.32
C PHE A 74 12.48 -4.30 14.36
N THR A 75 12.71 -5.32 15.19
CA THR A 75 13.73 -5.32 16.25
C THR A 75 15.14 -5.69 15.76
N SER A 76 15.36 -5.94 14.47
CA SER A 76 16.66 -6.37 13.95
C SER A 76 17.75 -5.29 14.08
N SER A 77 19.00 -5.67 14.43
CA SER A 77 20.09 -4.70 14.66
C SER A 77 20.31 -3.77 13.47
N LYS A 78 20.26 -4.31 12.25
CA LYS A 78 20.44 -3.53 11.02
C LYS A 78 19.33 -2.49 10.76
N THR A 79 18.15 -2.64 11.35
CA THR A 79 17.13 -1.55 11.32
C THR A 79 17.51 -0.44 12.29
N LYS A 80 17.97 -0.80 13.50
CA LYS A 80 18.44 0.18 14.49
C LYS A 80 19.66 0.95 13.97
N GLU A 81 20.58 0.28 13.29
CA GLU A 81 21.73 0.90 12.62
C GLU A 81 21.27 1.95 11.59
N LEU A 82 20.36 1.60 10.67
CA LEU A 82 19.84 2.54 9.68
C LEU A 82 19.07 3.73 10.32
N GLN A 83 18.36 3.49 11.42
CA GLN A 83 17.71 4.57 12.18
C GLN A 83 18.74 5.47 12.86
N GLY A 84 19.83 4.90 13.38
CA GLY A 84 20.93 5.65 14.00
C GLY A 84 21.72 6.51 13.02
N LEU A 85 21.63 6.26 11.71
CA LEU A 85 22.19 7.13 10.69
C LEU A 85 21.41 8.44 10.51
N LEU A 86 20.17 8.51 10.97
CA LEU A 86 19.30 9.68 10.80
C LEU A 86 19.30 10.54 12.05
N LYS A 87 19.44 11.86 11.86
CA LYS A 87 19.15 12.83 12.92
C LYS A 87 17.65 13.01 13.07
N ALA A 88 17.20 13.37 14.28
CA ALA A 88 15.77 13.49 14.58
C ALA A 88 15.06 14.54 13.71
N ASP A 89 15.74 15.62 13.35
CA ASP A 89 15.27 16.76 12.56
C ASP A 89 15.68 16.70 11.08
N ASP A 90 16.33 15.60 10.64
CA ASP A 90 16.74 15.46 9.24
C ASP A 90 15.52 15.58 8.31
N SER A 91 15.62 16.43 7.29
CA SER A 91 14.57 16.55 6.27
C SER A 91 14.36 15.22 5.54
N LEU A 92 13.16 15.00 5.00
CA LEU A 92 12.86 13.79 4.25
C LEU A 92 13.76 13.57 3.04
N GLY A 93 14.15 14.65 2.34
CA GLY A 93 15.08 14.57 1.22
C GLY A 93 16.50 14.17 1.65
N ASN A 94 16.97 14.68 2.79
CA ASN A 94 18.28 14.29 3.33
C ASN A 94 18.26 12.84 3.81
N ALA A 95 17.26 12.46 4.61
CA ALA A 95 17.08 11.09 5.06
C ALA A 95 16.98 10.09 3.88
N PHE A 96 16.33 10.49 2.78
CA PHE A 96 16.23 9.68 1.56
C PHE A 96 17.61 9.38 0.95
N LYS A 97 18.49 10.39 0.90
CA LYS A 97 19.88 10.25 0.42
C LYS A 97 20.74 9.45 1.40
N THR A 98 20.65 9.73 2.70
CA THR A 98 21.40 9.02 3.75
C THR A 98 21.09 7.52 3.75
N LEU A 99 19.82 7.16 3.57
CA LEU A 99 19.38 5.77 3.44
C LEU A 99 19.60 5.18 2.04
N GLN A 100 20.29 5.90 1.15
CA GLN A 100 20.66 5.46 -0.20
C GLN A 100 19.47 5.03 -1.07
N LEU A 101 18.27 5.57 -0.79
CA LEU A 101 17.07 5.26 -1.58
C LEU A 101 17.18 5.81 -3.02
N SER A 102 17.93 6.89 -3.21
CA SER A 102 18.21 7.44 -4.55
C SER A 102 19.04 6.52 -5.44
N LYS A 103 19.77 5.56 -4.86
CA LYS A 103 20.57 4.57 -5.60
C LYS A 103 19.78 3.31 -5.94
N MET A 104 18.57 3.16 -5.42
CA MET A 104 17.74 2.00 -5.69
C MET A 104 17.00 2.20 -7.03
N PRO A 105 17.19 1.31 -8.02
CA PRO A 105 16.50 1.44 -9.29
C PRO A 105 15.01 1.15 -9.12
N ILE A 106 14.19 1.88 -9.89
CA ILE A 106 12.73 1.65 -10.01
C ILE A 106 12.35 1.05 -11.37
N GLY A 107 13.34 0.84 -12.23
CA GLY A 107 13.16 0.44 -13.61
C GLY A 107 14.47 0.27 -14.35
N LYS A 108 14.37 -0.16 -15.61
CA LYS A 108 15.50 -0.40 -16.51
C LYS A 108 15.16 0.20 -17.89
N ASP A 109 16.17 0.67 -18.61
CA ASP A 109 16.03 1.14 -20.00
C ASP A 109 14.92 2.20 -20.18
N GLY A 110 14.76 3.08 -19.18
CA GLY A 110 13.73 4.13 -19.16
C GLY A 110 12.32 3.65 -18.81
N PHE A 111 12.13 2.37 -18.53
CA PHE A 111 10.84 1.78 -18.17
C PHE A 111 10.78 1.42 -16.68
N ILE A 112 9.76 1.91 -15.98
CA ILE A 112 9.51 1.56 -14.57
C ILE A 112 9.01 0.11 -14.52
N GLU A 113 9.68 -0.73 -13.74
CA GLU A 113 9.40 -2.16 -13.64
C GLU A 113 8.72 -2.51 -12.32
N THR A 114 7.70 -3.39 -12.37
CA THR A 114 6.93 -3.78 -11.19
C THR A 114 7.82 -4.40 -10.11
N GLU A 115 8.72 -5.31 -10.47
CA GLU A 115 9.57 -5.99 -9.49
C GLU A 115 10.53 -5.02 -8.77
N MET A 116 11.12 -4.09 -9.51
CA MET A 116 12.02 -3.08 -8.94
C MET A 116 11.27 -2.12 -8.01
N VAL A 117 10.07 -1.68 -8.39
CA VAL A 117 9.20 -0.85 -7.53
C VAL A 117 8.78 -1.61 -6.28
N VAL A 118 8.37 -2.88 -6.41
CA VAL A 118 8.01 -3.72 -5.26
C VAL A 118 9.22 -3.89 -4.33
N LYS A 119 10.41 -4.14 -4.87
CA LYS A 119 11.65 -4.22 -4.09
C LYS A 119 11.97 -2.91 -3.40
N PHE A 120 11.81 -1.77 -4.06
CA PHE A 120 11.98 -0.44 -3.48
C PHE A 120 11.04 -0.22 -2.29
N LEU A 121 9.73 -0.36 -2.50
CA LEU A 121 8.69 -0.08 -1.50
C LEU A 121 8.67 -1.08 -0.33
N SER A 122 9.15 -2.30 -0.54
CA SER A 122 9.26 -3.32 0.51
C SER A 122 10.61 -3.33 1.24
N SER A 123 11.58 -2.53 0.77
CA SER A 123 12.94 -2.49 1.31
C SER A 123 12.98 -2.00 2.76
N ARG A 124 14.02 -2.43 3.48
CA ARG A 124 14.24 -1.98 4.87
C ARG A 124 14.50 -0.47 4.92
N ASN A 125 15.27 0.04 3.96
CA ASN A 125 15.62 1.46 3.85
C ASN A 125 14.35 2.31 3.67
N PHE A 126 13.43 1.89 2.79
CA PHE A 126 12.18 2.62 2.57
C PHE A 126 11.29 2.61 3.82
N LYS A 127 11.26 1.50 4.55
CA LYS A 127 10.50 1.41 5.81
C LYS A 127 11.08 2.29 6.92
N VAL A 128 12.40 2.33 7.07
CA VAL A 128 13.06 3.24 8.03
C VAL A 128 12.79 4.70 7.66
N TRP A 129 12.89 5.03 6.36
CA TRP A 129 12.55 6.36 5.86
C TRP A 129 11.08 6.74 6.11
N SER A 130 10.16 5.79 5.91
CA SER A 130 8.72 5.99 6.17
C SER A 130 8.42 6.23 7.65
N GLN A 131 9.14 5.54 8.54
CA GLN A 131 9.07 5.78 9.98
C GLN A 131 9.61 7.16 10.35
N HIS A 132 10.68 7.60 9.70
CA HIS A 132 11.20 8.96 9.86
C HIS A 132 10.17 10.00 9.44
N ALA A 133 9.49 9.80 8.30
CA ALA A 133 8.37 10.64 7.86
C ALA A 133 7.25 10.73 8.89
N ALA A 134 6.86 9.60 9.48
CA ALA A 134 5.85 9.55 10.52
C ALA A 134 6.26 10.27 11.82
N LYS A 135 7.56 10.36 12.11
CA LYS A 135 8.08 11.14 13.25
C LYS A 135 8.05 12.64 12.97
N LEU A 136 8.44 13.05 11.77
CA LEU A 136 8.49 14.46 11.36
C LEU A 136 7.11 15.09 11.16
N ASN A 137 6.18 14.35 10.53
CA ASN A 137 4.82 14.81 10.28
C ASN A 137 3.83 13.72 10.66
N LYS A 138 3.34 13.79 11.91
CA LYS A 138 2.41 12.80 12.46
C LYS A 138 1.03 12.86 11.81
N GLU A 139 0.62 14.04 11.34
CA GLU A 139 -0.71 14.28 10.78
C GLU A 139 -0.81 13.82 9.32
N ASP A 140 0.20 14.14 8.50
CA ASP A 140 0.21 13.80 7.07
C ASP A 140 1.57 13.25 6.60
N SER A 141 2.01 12.17 7.23
CA SER A 141 3.25 11.49 6.86
C SER A 141 3.27 11.01 5.40
N TYR A 142 2.16 10.46 4.89
CA TYR A 142 2.10 9.97 3.51
C TYR A 142 2.07 11.11 2.48
N GLY A 143 1.41 12.24 2.74
CA GLY A 143 1.49 13.42 1.86
C GLY A 143 2.90 14.02 1.81
N ALA A 144 3.59 14.05 2.95
CA ALA A 144 5.00 14.45 3.02
C ALA A 144 5.89 13.47 2.23
N MET A 145 5.66 12.16 2.34
CA MET A 145 6.36 11.14 1.54
C MET A 145 6.09 11.31 0.05
N ILE A 146 4.84 11.55 -0.37
CA ILE A 146 4.50 11.79 -1.78
C ILE A 146 5.28 12.99 -2.30
N THR A 147 5.25 14.12 -1.59
CA THR A 147 6.01 15.32 -1.98
C THR A 147 7.51 15.04 -2.14
N ALA A 148 8.11 14.30 -1.20
CA ALA A 148 9.52 13.94 -1.29
C ALA A 148 9.80 13.00 -2.47
N LEU A 149 8.94 12.02 -2.74
CA LEU A 149 9.08 11.10 -3.86
C LEU A 149 8.89 11.82 -5.21
N THR A 150 7.94 12.74 -5.32
CA THR A 150 7.69 13.50 -6.57
C THR A 150 8.83 14.45 -6.88
N ASN A 151 9.48 15.01 -5.86
CA ASN A 151 10.70 15.82 -6.05
C ASN A 151 11.88 15.00 -6.62
N VAL A 152 11.93 13.69 -6.36
CA VAL A 152 13.01 12.82 -6.83
C VAL A 152 12.69 12.17 -8.18
N PHE A 153 11.48 11.61 -8.30
CA PHE A 153 11.11 10.80 -9.45
C PHE A 153 10.20 11.51 -10.45
N GLY A 154 9.57 12.63 -10.07
CA GLY A 154 8.54 13.32 -10.84
C GLY A 154 7.14 12.73 -10.64
N ASP A 155 6.10 13.56 -10.78
CA ASP A 155 4.72 13.18 -10.47
C ASP A 155 4.23 11.96 -11.25
N LYS A 156 4.48 11.93 -12.57
CA LYS A 156 4.09 10.81 -13.44
C LYS A 156 4.70 9.48 -12.96
N ASN A 157 5.99 9.48 -12.68
CA ASN A 157 6.70 8.27 -12.29
C ASN A 157 6.24 7.79 -10.92
N VAL A 158 6.01 8.70 -9.96
CA VAL A 158 5.46 8.34 -8.65
C VAL A 158 4.07 7.73 -8.79
N ALA A 159 3.20 8.29 -9.63
CA ALA A 159 1.87 7.72 -9.87
C ALA A 159 1.96 6.29 -10.42
N ILE A 160 2.88 6.04 -11.36
CA ILE A 160 3.14 4.70 -11.89
C ILE A 160 3.72 3.76 -10.82
N MET A 161 4.68 4.22 -10.02
CA MET A 161 5.24 3.42 -8.91
C MET A 161 4.16 3.01 -7.91
N VAL A 162 3.27 3.94 -7.56
CA VAL A 162 2.16 3.67 -6.65
C VAL A 162 1.22 2.63 -7.25
N LEU A 163 0.83 2.77 -8.53
CA LEU A 163 0.02 1.76 -9.22
C LEU A 163 0.67 0.38 -9.16
N LEU A 164 1.93 0.27 -9.59
CA LEU A 164 2.64 -1.01 -9.70
C LEU A 164 2.87 -1.67 -8.34
N GLY A 165 3.13 -0.87 -7.31
CA GLY A 165 3.32 -1.35 -5.94
C GLY A 165 2.08 -2.04 -5.35
N LYS A 166 0.88 -1.80 -5.90
CA LYS A 166 -0.36 -2.47 -5.45
C LYS A 166 -0.41 -3.97 -5.77
N HIS A 167 0.37 -4.43 -6.76
CA HIS A 167 0.28 -5.80 -7.29
C HIS A 167 0.98 -6.87 -6.45
N SER A 168 1.77 -6.50 -5.45
CA SER A 168 2.45 -7.47 -4.56
C SER A 168 1.99 -7.34 -3.12
N ARG A 169 1.79 -8.47 -2.44
CA ARG A 169 1.42 -8.52 -1.01
C ARG A 169 2.39 -7.74 -0.12
N SER A 170 3.68 -7.72 -0.44
CA SER A 170 4.71 -7.06 0.38
C SER A 170 4.70 -5.53 0.29
N SER A 171 4.15 -4.96 -0.78
CA SER A 171 4.12 -3.51 -1.04
C SER A 171 2.70 -2.94 -1.15
N SER A 172 1.67 -3.76 -1.30
CA SER A 172 0.29 -3.31 -1.54
C SER A 172 -0.25 -2.43 -0.41
N GLY A 173 0.04 -2.79 0.84
CA GLY A 173 -0.40 -2.02 2.01
C GLY A 173 0.13 -0.59 2.02
N VAL A 174 1.43 -0.39 1.74
CA VAL A 174 2.02 0.95 1.69
C VAL A 174 1.62 1.71 0.42
N SER A 175 1.48 1.00 -0.70
CA SER A 175 1.11 1.60 -1.99
C SER A 175 -0.32 2.17 -1.96
N LYS A 176 -1.28 1.47 -1.34
CA LYS A 176 -2.65 1.98 -1.17
C LYS A 176 -2.71 3.26 -0.34
N LYS A 177 -1.87 3.40 0.68
CA LYS A 177 -1.82 4.62 1.48
C LYS A 177 -1.17 5.79 0.73
N LEU A 178 -0.10 5.49 -0.01
CA LEU A 178 0.52 6.46 -0.91
C LEU A 178 -0.46 6.90 -2.01
N GLU A 179 -1.27 5.99 -2.55
CA GLU A 179 -2.34 6.30 -3.52
C GLU A 179 -3.37 7.26 -2.93
N THR A 180 -3.91 6.96 -1.74
CA THR A 180 -4.86 7.85 -1.07
C THR A 180 -4.25 9.24 -0.84
N ALA A 181 -2.99 9.31 -0.40
CA ALA A 181 -2.30 10.58 -0.19
C ALA A 181 -2.05 11.34 -1.50
N LEU A 182 -1.63 10.64 -2.56
CA LEU A 182 -1.42 11.20 -3.89
C LEU A 182 -2.71 11.78 -4.46
N PHE A 183 -3.82 11.04 -4.37
CA PHE A 183 -5.12 11.48 -4.86
C PHE A 183 -5.67 12.63 -4.02
N ASN A 184 -5.46 12.61 -2.70
CA ASN A 184 -5.82 13.73 -1.85
C ASN A 184 -5.03 14.99 -2.25
N LYS A 185 -3.70 14.89 -2.42
CA LYS A 185 -2.86 16.00 -2.89
C LYS A 185 -3.35 16.55 -4.23
N TRP A 186 -3.59 15.68 -5.21
CA TRP A 186 -4.12 16.10 -6.51
C TRP A 186 -5.44 16.85 -6.40
N TYR A 187 -6.35 16.38 -5.55
CA TYR A 187 -7.67 16.97 -5.42
C TYR A 187 -7.66 18.27 -4.60
N THR A 188 -7.01 18.28 -3.44
CA THR A 188 -7.09 19.37 -2.46
C THR A 188 -6.02 20.42 -2.66
N VAL A 189 -4.80 20.03 -3.01
CA VAL A 189 -3.65 20.93 -3.14
C VAL A 189 -3.51 21.37 -4.58
N ASP A 190 -3.34 20.42 -5.51
CA ASP A 190 -3.05 20.71 -6.92
C ASP A 190 -4.31 21.08 -7.72
N LYS A 191 -5.49 20.94 -7.13
CA LYS A 191 -6.81 21.30 -7.68
C LYS A 191 -7.16 20.60 -9.00
N TYR A 192 -6.67 19.38 -9.23
CA TYR A 192 -7.12 18.52 -10.32
C TYR A 192 -8.51 17.95 -10.00
N ARG A 193 -9.56 18.76 -10.17
CA ARG A 193 -10.93 18.39 -9.81
C ARG A 193 -11.55 17.33 -10.73
N THR A 194 -10.93 17.07 -11.87
CA THR A 194 -11.33 16.03 -12.81
C THR A 194 -10.17 15.06 -13.05
N ALA A 195 -10.50 13.81 -13.37
CA ALA A 195 -9.48 12.84 -13.72
C ALA A 195 -8.81 13.15 -15.07
N ASP A 196 -9.54 13.78 -16.00
CA ASP A 196 -9.00 14.19 -17.30
C ASP A 196 -7.94 15.29 -17.17
N ASP A 197 -8.15 16.25 -16.26
CA ASP A 197 -7.14 17.27 -15.94
C ASP A 197 -5.84 16.64 -15.45
N MET A 198 -5.94 15.70 -14.51
CA MET A 198 -4.79 14.97 -13.98
C MET A 198 -4.10 14.15 -15.08
N PHE A 199 -4.88 13.47 -15.92
CA PHE A 199 -4.37 12.65 -17.02
C PHE A 199 -3.52 13.45 -18.00
N ALA A 200 -4.01 14.63 -18.40
CA ALA A 200 -3.29 15.50 -19.32
C ALA A 200 -2.12 16.24 -18.62
N LYS A 201 -2.35 16.85 -17.47
CA LYS A 201 -1.39 17.77 -16.84
C LYS A 201 -0.32 17.05 -16.03
N VAL A 202 -0.66 15.94 -15.37
CA VAL A 202 0.26 15.17 -14.53
C VAL A 202 0.86 14.01 -15.30
N LEU A 203 0.01 13.17 -15.92
CA LEU A 203 0.47 11.95 -16.59
C LEU A 203 0.96 12.20 -18.03
N LYS A 204 0.76 13.43 -18.54
CA LYS A 204 1.17 13.86 -19.89
C LYS A 204 0.63 12.90 -20.97
N ALA A 205 -0.62 12.47 -20.80
CA ALA A 205 -1.31 11.52 -21.68
C ALA A 205 -2.56 12.16 -22.30
N ASN A 206 -2.91 11.72 -23.51
CA ASN A 206 -4.06 12.26 -24.23
C ASN A 206 -5.30 11.37 -24.02
N ARG A 207 -6.38 11.96 -23.52
CA ARG A 207 -7.63 11.26 -23.21
C ARG A 207 -8.28 10.60 -24.44
N ASP A 208 -8.14 11.17 -25.62
CA ASP A 208 -8.71 10.63 -26.86
C ASP A 208 -8.04 9.32 -27.27
N THR A 209 -6.77 9.16 -26.90
CA THR A 209 -5.94 7.97 -27.19
C THR A 209 -5.64 7.17 -25.93
N ILE A 210 -6.54 7.20 -24.93
CA ILE A 210 -6.34 6.57 -23.61
C ILE A 210 -5.90 5.10 -23.68
N HIS A 211 -6.33 4.35 -24.70
CA HIS A 211 -5.98 2.94 -24.87
C HIS A 211 -4.50 2.73 -25.20
N GLY A 212 -3.80 3.75 -25.73
CA GLY A 212 -2.35 3.75 -25.91
C GLY A 212 -1.56 3.97 -24.62
N TYR A 213 -2.21 4.39 -23.53
CA TYR A 213 -1.60 4.69 -22.24
C TYR A 213 -2.10 3.75 -21.16
N ALA A 214 -1.75 2.46 -21.25
CA ALA A 214 -2.33 1.43 -20.40
C ALA A 214 -2.20 1.72 -18.88
N ARG A 215 -1.01 2.15 -18.41
CA ARG A 215 -0.76 2.44 -16.99
C ARG A 215 -1.49 3.68 -16.52
N GLU A 216 -1.39 4.76 -17.30
CA GLU A 216 -2.06 6.01 -17.02
C GLU A 216 -3.58 5.83 -17.01
N LYS A 217 -4.12 4.99 -17.90
CA LYS A 217 -5.55 4.65 -17.94
C LYS A 217 -6.03 4.03 -16.64
N PHE A 218 -5.25 3.13 -16.03
CA PHE A 218 -5.58 2.57 -14.72
C PHE A 218 -5.57 3.64 -13.63
N ILE A 219 -4.55 4.51 -13.62
CA ILE A 219 -4.45 5.63 -12.66
C ILE A 219 -5.64 6.59 -12.83
N TRP A 220 -6.02 6.91 -14.06
CA TRP A 220 -7.20 7.71 -14.38
C TRP A 220 -8.48 7.09 -13.83
N GLY A 221 -8.67 5.78 -14.02
CA GLY A 221 -9.84 5.07 -13.50
C GLY A 221 -9.90 5.08 -11.98
N ASP A 222 -8.76 4.80 -11.33
CA ASP A 222 -8.66 4.82 -9.87
C ASP A 222 -8.92 6.23 -9.31
N TYR A 223 -8.39 7.27 -9.95
CA TYR A 223 -8.61 8.64 -9.52
C TYR A 223 -10.04 9.15 -9.82
N SER A 224 -10.64 8.75 -10.94
CA SER A 224 -12.05 9.03 -11.24
C SER A 224 -12.94 8.47 -10.14
N LYS A 225 -12.72 7.21 -9.76
CA LYS A 225 -13.44 6.56 -8.67
C LYS A 225 -13.24 7.29 -7.33
N TYR A 226 -12.02 7.73 -7.04
CA TYR A 226 -11.72 8.53 -5.85
C TYR A 226 -12.53 9.84 -5.83
N ILE A 227 -12.57 10.58 -6.93
CA ILE A 227 -13.33 11.84 -7.04
C ILE A 227 -14.83 11.56 -6.85
N THR A 228 -15.39 10.58 -7.56
CA THR A 228 -16.80 10.21 -7.43
C THR A 228 -17.15 9.86 -5.99
N ASN A 229 -16.36 8.99 -5.34
CA ASN A 229 -16.60 8.63 -3.94
C ASN A 229 -16.48 9.84 -3.01
N ARG A 230 -15.59 10.79 -3.29
CA ARG A 230 -15.45 11.98 -2.47
C ARG A 230 -16.68 12.89 -2.62
N VAL A 231 -17.14 13.12 -3.85
CA VAL A 231 -18.31 13.97 -4.13
C VAL A 231 -19.60 13.36 -3.58
N MET A 232 -19.78 12.03 -3.67
CA MET A 232 -21.00 11.35 -3.21
C MET A 232 -21.12 11.25 -1.67
N ASN A 233 -20.04 11.45 -0.93
CA ASN A 233 -20.02 11.38 0.53
C ASN A 233 -20.11 12.77 1.21
N TYR A 234 -20.34 13.83 0.44
CA TYR A 234 -20.65 15.19 0.90
C TYR A 234 -22.01 15.62 0.34
#